data_AF-A0A0A2ASA8-F1
#
_entry.id   AF-A0A0A2ASA8-F1
#
_cell.length_a   1.000
_cell.length_b   1.000
_cell.length_c   1.000
_cell.angle_alpha   90.00
_cell.angle_beta   90.00
_cell.angle_gamma   90.00
#
_symmetry.space_group_name_H-M   'P 1'
#
loop_
_entity.id
_entity.type
_entity.pdbx_description
1 polymer ?
#
loop_
_entity_poly.entity_id
_entity_poly.type
_entity_poly.pdbx_seq_one_letter_code
_entity_poly.pdbx_strand_id
1 'polypeptide(L)'
;MNILKNLFLLNKKSEKNKDYSYELVDQYIEIANLVKEARTQQNLTIKELSYISKIPERIINSIENNNKNIRPEYPFIRSILIKLEECLVLKKNTLLNLAVEERKILRKEGKDFLFRKFDLINTWQGSFLYFFILVFTIFILKRYFILNVNVIEIENIENHVVDK
;
A
#
# COMPACT_ATOMS: atom_id res chain seq x y z
N MET A 1 -25.07 8.66 -30.43
CA MET A 1 -24.26 7.82 -29.51
C MET A 1 -23.41 8.76 -28.65
N ASN A 2 -23.85 9.08 -27.43
CA ASN A 2 -23.29 10.15 -26.57
C ASN A 2 -22.64 9.64 -25.26
N ILE A 3 -22.34 8.35 -25.17
CA ILE A 3 -22.04 7.70 -23.88
C ILE A 3 -20.63 8.02 -23.36
N LEU A 4 -19.72 8.49 -24.22
CA LEU A 4 -18.31 8.76 -23.84
C LEU A 4 -18.02 10.22 -23.43
N LYS A 5 -18.99 11.15 -23.52
CA LYS A 5 -18.74 12.57 -23.22
C LYS A 5 -18.59 12.89 -21.72
N ASN A 6 -19.02 12.00 -20.83
CA ASN A 6 -18.98 12.25 -19.38
C ASN A 6 -17.73 11.71 -18.67
N LEU A 7 -16.82 11.02 -19.37
CA LEU A 7 -15.61 10.47 -18.76
C LEU A 7 -14.51 11.54 -18.52
N PHE A 8 -14.61 12.71 -19.14
CA PHE A 8 -13.55 13.72 -19.14
C PHE A 8 -13.80 14.95 -18.23
N LEU A 9 -14.85 14.93 -17.40
CA LEU A 9 -15.18 16.05 -16.49
C LEU A 9 -14.68 15.84 -15.05
N LEU A 10 -13.62 15.06 -14.86
CA LEU A 10 -12.90 14.95 -13.58
C LEU A 10 -11.73 15.94 -13.53
N ASN A 11 -12.02 17.22 -13.67
CA ASN A 11 -11.13 18.28 -13.22
C ASN A 11 -11.85 19.07 -12.11
N LYS A 12 -12.19 18.36 -11.04
CA LYS A 12 -12.70 18.97 -9.81
C LYS A 12 -11.49 19.52 -9.07
N LYS A 13 -11.41 20.87 -9.05
CA LYS A 13 -10.54 21.71 -8.22
C LYS A 13 -9.92 20.93 -7.05
N SER A 14 -8.59 20.84 -7.05
CA SER A 14 -7.81 20.53 -5.85
C SER A 14 -7.92 21.72 -4.88
N GLU A 15 -9.11 21.90 -4.29
CA GLU A 15 -9.18 22.60 -3.02
C GLU A 15 -8.39 21.76 -2.03
N LYS A 16 -7.38 22.41 -1.44
CA LYS A 16 -6.57 21.91 -0.34
C LYS A 16 -7.51 21.26 0.67
N ASN A 17 -7.60 19.93 0.63
CA ASN A 17 -8.01 19.18 1.79
C ASN A 17 -6.93 19.48 2.82
N LYS A 18 -7.24 20.42 3.72
CA LYS A 18 -6.70 20.40 5.07
C LYS A 18 -6.98 18.98 5.54
N ASP A 19 -5.96 18.13 5.47
CA ASP A 19 -6.03 16.79 6.04
C ASP A 19 -6.46 17.01 7.48
N TYR A 20 -7.67 16.57 7.76
CA TYR A 20 -8.13 16.36 9.11
C TYR A 20 -7.22 15.27 9.66
N SER A 21 -6.11 15.69 10.27
CA SER A 21 -5.32 14.86 11.15
C SER A 21 -6.25 14.45 12.28
N TYR A 22 -6.95 13.33 12.11
CA TYR A 22 -7.18 12.47 13.25
C TYR A 22 -5.81 12.33 13.90
N GLU A 23 -5.68 12.84 15.12
CA GLU A 23 -4.51 12.72 15.98
C GLU A 23 -4.15 11.22 16.05
N LEU A 24 -3.38 10.75 15.08
CA LEU A 24 -2.69 9.47 15.14
C LEU A 24 -1.66 9.68 16.23
N VAL A 25 -2.05 9.33 17.45
CA VAL A 25 -1.18 9.32 18.61
C VAL A 25 0.01 8.43 18.23
N ASP A 26 1.13 9.07 17.92
CA ASP A 26 2.39 8.41 17.60
C ASP A 26 2.84 7.68 18.87
N GLN A 27 2.68 6.36 18.91
CA GLN A 27 2.95 5.54 20.09
C GLN A 27 4.44 5.55 20.44
N TYR A 28 5.31 5.99 19.52
CA TYR A 28 6.70 6.23 19.86
C TYR A 28 6.91 7.48 20.74
N ILE A 29 5.96 8.41 20.81
CA ILE A 29 5.99 9.49 21.80
C ILE A 29 5.84 8.89 23.20
N GLU A 30 4.92 7.93 23.36
CA GLU A 30 4.73 7.24 24.63
C GLU A 30 5.98 6.43 25.02
N ILE A 31 6.57 5.70 24.07
CA ILE A 31 7.85 5.01 24.28
C ILE A 31 8.95 6.00 24.71
N ALA A 32 9.05 7.16 24.05
CA ALA A 32 10.05 8.17 24.35
C ALA A 32 9.92 8.68 25.79
N ASN A 33 8.70 8.98 26.22
CA ASN A 33 8.39 9.43 27.57
C ASN A 33 8.69 8.35 28.60
N LEU A 34 8.23 7.11 28.38
CA LEU A 34 8.46 5.99 29.30
C LEU A 34 9.95 5.70 29.50
N VAL A 35 10.74 5.68 28.42
CA VAL A 35 12.18 5.45 28.49
C VAL A 35 12.86 6.58 29.27
N LYS A 36 12.50 7.83 28.99
CA LYS A 36 13.06 9.00 29.66
C LYS A 36 12.71 9.01 31.15
N GLU A 37 11.46 8.76 31.49
CA GLU A 37 10.97 8.67 32.88
C GLU A 37 11.71 7.58 33.64
N ALA A 38 11.75 6.35 33.11
CA ALA A 38 12.42 5.23 33.75
C ALA A 38 13.93 5.48 33.94
N ARG A 39 14.58 6.13 32.97
CA ARG A 39 15.99 6.54 33.10
C ARG A 39 16.17 7.58 34.21
N THR A 40 15.31 8.60 34.26
CA THR A 40 15.39 9.63 35.31
C THR A 40 15.10 9.07 36.71
N GLN A 41 14.15 8.13 36.84
CA GLN A 41 13.86 7.46 38.10
C GLN A 41 15.07 6.66 38.63
N GLN A 42 15.89 6.12 37.73
CA GLN A 42 17.12 5.42 38.08
C GLN A 42 18.34 6.34 38.20
N ASN A 43 18.16 7.66 38.05
CA ASN A 43 19.24 8.65 38.05
C ASN A 43 20.38 8.35 37.05
N LEU A 44 20.06 7.70 35.93
CA LEU A 44 21.04 7.33 34.93
C LEU A 44 21.25 8.46 33.91
N THR A 45 22.50 8.75 33.57
CA THR A 45 22.84 9.53 32.38
C THR A 45 22.69 8.68 31.11
N ILE A 46 22.55 9.34 29.96
CA ILE A 46 22.51 8.64 28.66
C ILE A 46 23.79 7.85 28.40
N LYS A 47 24.94 8.36 28.86
CA LYS A 47 26.24 7.69 28.76
C LYS A 47 26.29 6.40 29.56
N GLU A 48 25.81 6.44 30.80
CA GLU A 48 25.74 5.25 31.67
C GLU A 48 24.76 4.23 31.13
N LEU A 49 23.58 4.65 30.68
CA LEU A 49 22.61 3.75 30.05
C LEU A 49 23.18 3.11 28.79
N SER A 50 23.91 3.88 27.97
CA SER A 50 24.63 3.38 26.79
C SER A 50 25.64 2.30 27.16
N TYR A 51 26.42 2.52 28.22
CA TYR A 51 27.40 1.55 28.70
C TYR A 51 26.74 0.25 29.23
N ILE A 52 25.69 0.38 30.05
CA ILE A 52 24.98 -0.76 30.66
C ILE A 52 24.26 -1.60 29.60
N SER A 53 23.55 -0.94 28.69
CA SER A 53 22.73 -1.59 27.66
C SER A 53 23.53 -2.05 26.44
N LYS A 54 24.75 -1.51 26.25
CA LYS A 54 25.56 -1.62 25.03
C LYS A 54 24.87 -1.02 23.79
N ILE A 55 23.97 -0.05 24.00
CA ILE A 55 23.25 0.65 22.93
C ILE A 55 23.89 2.02 22.76
N PRO A 56 24.29 2.44 21.54
CA PRO A 56 24.96 3.73 21.35
C PRO A 56 24.12 4.91 21.84
N GLU A 57 24.78 5.91 22.45
CA GLU A 57 24.14 7.14 22.96
C GLU A 57 23.23 7.82 21.93
N ARG A 58 23.68 7.87 20.66
CA ARG A 58 22.90 8.43 19.55
C ARG A 58 21.54 7.75 19.40
N ILE A 59 21.48 6.44 19.59
CA ILE A 59 20.26 5.66 19.47
C ILE A 59 19.34 5.93 20.65
N ILE A 60 19.87 5.90 21.87
CA ILE A 60 19.08 6.24 23.08
C ILE A 60 18.48 7.64 22.95
N ASN A 61 19.29 8.62 22.53
CA ASN A 61 18.82 9.98 22.25
C ASN A 61 17.75 10.04 21.17
N SER A 62 17.85 9.24 20.11
CA SER A 62 16.83 9.21 19.06
C SER A 62 15.49 8.64 19.53
N ILE A 63 15.52 7.74 20.52
CA ILE A 63 14.34 7.14 21.13
C ILE A 63 13.70 8.15 22.09
N GLU A 64 14.46 8.72 23.04
CA GLU A 64 13.94 9.68 24.02
C GLU A 64 13.42 10.99 23.38
N ASN A 65 13.94 11.39 22.22
CA ASN A 65 13.50 12.62 21.53
C ASN A 65 12.47 12.37 20.41
N ASN A 66 11.92 11.16 20.31
CA ASN A 66 11.06 10.73 19.21
C ASN A 66 11.60 11.08 17.79
N ASN A 67 12.91 11.04 17.54
CA ASN A 67 13.47 11.41 16.22
C ASN A 67 13.40 10.26 15.21
N LYS A 68 12.40 10.29 14.32
CA LYS A 68 12.15 9.26 13.29
C LYS A 68 13.30 9.06 12.30
N ASN A 69 14.09 10.09 11.99
CA ASN A 69 15.15 10.01 10.98
C ASN A 69 16.38 9.22 11.45
N ILE A 70 16.58 9.14 12.76
CA ILE A 70 17.77 8.51 13.37
C ILE A 70 17.37 7.25 14.14
N ARG A 71 16.10 7.12 14.53
CA ARG A 71 15.60 5.94 15.22
C ARG A 71 15.84 4.70 14.35
N PRO A 72 16.35 3.60 14.93
CA PRO A 72 16.42 2.33 14.25
C PRO A 72 15.05 1.89 13.75
N GLU A 73 15.02 1.30 12.55
CA GLU A 73 13.80 0.70 12.03
C GLU A 73 13.65 -0.75 12.52
N TYR A 74 12.47 -1.35 12.27
CA TYR A 74 12.29 -2.78 12.42
C TYR A 74 13.19 -3.55 11.44
N PRO A 75 13.81 -4.67 11.86
CA PRO A 75 13.62 -5.39 13.13
C PRO A 75 14.52 -4.93 14.28
N PHE A 76 15.48 -4.04 14.05
CA PHE A 76 16.50 -3.66 15.04
C PHE A 76 15.93 -2.93 16.25
N ILE A 77 14.93 -2.07 16.05
CA ILE A 77 14.27 -1.36 17.15
C ILE A 77 13.67 -2.33 18.19
N ARG A 78 13.17 -3.48 17.76
CA ARG A 78 12.60 -4.49 18.65
C ARG A 78 13.63 -5.01 19.65
N SER A 79 14.82 -5.40 19.20
CA SER A 79 15.87 -5.88 20.09
C SER A 79 16.36 -4.79 21.05
N ILE A 80 16.40 -3.54 20.58
CA ILE A 80 16.82 -2.38 21.37
C ILE A 80 15.80 -2.09 22.47
N LEU A 81 14.50 -2.08 22.16
CA LEU A 81 13.44 -1.86 23.15
C LEU A 81 13.41 -2.97 24.21
N ILE A 82 13.56 -4.24 23.83
CA ILE A 82 13.68 -5.35 24.78
C ILE A 82 14.87 -5.13 25.71
N LYS A 83 16.02 -4.71 25.16
CA LYS A 83 17.21 -4.47 25.96
C LYS A 83 17.05 -3.28 26.91
N LEU A 84 16.38 -2.21 26.47
CA LEU A 84 16.04 -1.07 27.32
C LEU A 84 15.07 -1.47 28.43
N GLU A 85 14.08 -2.32 28.16
CA GLU A 85 13.17 -2.83 29.21
C GLU A 85 13.93 -3.59 30.29
N GLU A 86 14.89 -4.44 29.90
CA GLU A 86 15.75 -5.16 30.85
C GLU A 86 16.60 -4.20 31.68
N CYS A 87 17.28 -3.24 31.04
CA CYS A 87 18.20 -2.32 31.71
C CYS A 87 17.49 -1.29 32.60
N LEU A 88 16.26 -0.91 32.25
CA LEU A 88 15.47 0.06 32.99
C LEU A 88 14.47 -0.59 33.95
N VAL A 89 14.52 -1.92 34.14
CA VAL A 89 13.63 -2.68 35.04
C VAL A 89 12.15 -2.40 34.75
N LEU A 90 11.83 -2.20 33.46
CA LEU A 90 10.45 -2.02 33.03
C LEU A 90 9.72 -3.36 32.96
N LYS A 91 8.40 -3.32 33.04
CA LYS A 91 7.58 -4.52 32.80
C LYS A 91 7.87 -5.05 31.39
N LYS A 92 8.21 -6.33 31.29
CA LYS A 92 8.54 -7.00 30.03
C LYS A 92 7.44 -6.81 28.99
N ASN A 93 7.86 -6.49 27.76
CA ASN A 93 7.05 -6.25 26.57
C ASN A 93 6.19 -4.97 26.59
N THR A 94 6.39 -4.06 27.53
CA THR A 94 5.61 -2.80 27.55
C THR A 94 5.95 -1.91 26.34
N LEU A 95 7.22 -1.60 26.14
CA LEU A 95 7.70 -0.81 25.00
C LEU A 95 7.52 -1.58 23.69
N LEU A 96 7.70 -2.90 23.73
CA LEU A 96 7.52 -3.73 22.55
C LEU A 96 6.07 -3.73 22.05
N ASN A 97 5.09 -3.81 22.95
CA ASN A 97 3.68 -3.82 22.57
C ASN A 97 3.28 -2.51 21.89
N LEU A 98 3.73 -1.37 22.42
CA LEU A 98 3.55 -0.06 21.80
C LEU A 98 4.18 -0.02 20.39
N ALA A 99 5.41 -0.49 20.22
CA ALA A 99 6.05 -0.50 18.90
C ALA A 99 5.38 -1.44 17.89
N VAL A 100 4.80 -2.55 18.37
CA VAL A 100 4.07 -3.51 17.53
C VAL A 100 2.72 -2.97 17.09
N GLU A 101 2.02 -2.24 17.96
CA GLU A 101 0.73 -1.66 17.68
C GLU A 101 0.85 -0.53 16.64
N GLU A 102 1.84 0.35 16.77
CA GLU A 102 2.18 1.38 15.77
C GLU A 102 2.45 0.73 14.41
N ARG A 103 3.23 -0.36 14.40
CA ARG A 103 3.52 -1.11 13.17
C ARG A 103 2.28 -1.74 12.56
N LYS A 104 1.33 -2.22 13.37
CA LYS A 104 0.05 -2.76 12.86
C LYS A 104 -0.77 -1.64 12.20
N ILE A 105 -0.81 -0.46 12.82
CA ILE A 105 -1.48 0.73 12.28
C ILE A 105 -0.84 1.11 10.94
N LEU A 106 0.49 1.29 10.90
CA LEU A 106 1.24 1.61 9.68
C LEU A 106 1.07 0.55 8.58
N ARG A 107 1.06 -0.74 8.94
CA ARG A 107 0.86 -1.82 7.96
C ARG A 107 -0.57 -1.85 7.43
N LYS A 108 -1.58 -1.47 8.23
CA LYS A 108 -2.97 -1.36 7.78
C LYS A 108 -3.09 -0.21 6.78
N GLU A 109 -2.53 0.95 7.11
CA GLU A 109 -2.51 2.12 6.26
C GLU A 109 -1.76 1.88 4.93
N GLY A 110 -0.59 1.24 4.98
CA GLY A 110 0.20 0.92 3.78
C GLY A 110 -0.41 -0.18 2.90
N LYS A 111 -1.18 -1.11 3.46
CA LYS A 111 -1.90 -2.13 2.68
C LYS A 111 -3.07 -1.55 1.92
N ASP A 112 -3.82 -0.63 2.52
CA ASP A 112 -4.94 0.04 1.87
C ASP A 112 -4.45 0.90 0.68
N PHE A 113 -3.19 1.34 0.71
CA PHE A 113 -2.57 2.11 -0.38
C PHE A 113 -2.01 1.25 -1.53
N LEU A 114 -1.52 0.04 -1.25
CA LEU A 114 -0.83 -0.81 -2.24
C LEU A 114 -1.70 -1.86 -2.95
N PHE A 115 -2.91 -2.16 -2.48
CA PHE A 115 -3.91 -2.91 -3.28
C PHE A 115 -4.46 -2.10 -4.48
N ARG A 116 -3.91 -0.91 -4.75
CA ARG A 116 -4.40 0.03 -5.76
C ARG A 116 -3.67 -0.03 -7.10
N LYS A 117 -2.64 -0.86 -7.28
CA LYS A 117 -1.97 -1.02 -8.60
C LYS A 117 -1.79 -2.49 -9.02
N PHE A 118 -2.84 -3.02 -9.64
CA PHE A 118 -2.78 -3.97 -10.77
C PHE A 118 -2.12 -5.35 -10.56
N ASP A 119 -2.60 -6.13 -9.59
CA ASP A 119 -2.40 -7.59 -9.60
C ASP A 119 -3.56 -8.33 -10.30
N LEU A 120 -4.26 -7.65 -11.21
CA LEU A 120 -5.42 -8.22 -11.92
C LEU A 120 -5.02 -9.51 -12.64
N ILE A 121 -3.88 -9.51 -13.34
CA ILE A 121 -3.43 -10.65 -14.16
C ILE A 121 -3.25 -11.94 -13.34
N ASN A 122 -2.83 -11.84 -12.07
CA ASN A 122 -2.59 -13.01 -11.21
C ASN A 122 -3.77 -13.39 -10.32
N THR A 123 -4.85 -12.61 -10.32
CA THR A 123 -6.05 -12.92 -9.52
C THR A 123 -7.07 -13.70 -10.34
N TRP A 124 -7.89 -14.53 -9.67
CA TRP A 124 -9.02 -15.22 -10.31
C TRP A 124 -10.00 -14.22 -10.96
N GLN A 125 -10.10 -13.02 -10.41
CA GLN A 125 -10.88 -11.90 -10.96
C GLN A 125 -10.35 -11.43 -12.32
N GLY A 126 -9.02 -11.33 -12.51
CA GLY A 126 -8.48 -10.98 -13.82
C GLY A 126 -8.43 -12.14 -14.82
N SER A 127 -8.36 -13.39 -14.35
CA SER A 127 -8.61 -14.56 -15.22
C SER A 127 -10.03 -14.52 -15.79
N PHE A 128 -11.02 -14.20 -14.95
CA PHE A 128 -12.41 -14.00 -15.39
C PHE A 128 -12.55 -12.81 -16.36
N LEU A 129 -11.88 -11.69 -16.07
CA LEU A 129 -11.85 -10.52 -16.97
C LEU A 129 -11.23 -10.86 -18.34
N TYR A 130 -10.12 -11.62 -18.36
CA TYR A 130 -9.48 -12.08 -19.58
C TYR A 130 -10.41 -12.98 -20.41
N PHE A 131 -11.05 -13.94 -19.75
CA PHE A 131 -12.06 -14.80 -20.39
C PHE A 131 -13.19 -13.97 -21.02
N PHE A 132 -13.66 -12.95 -20.30
CA PHE A 132 -14.73 -12.08 -20.80
C PHE A 132 -14.29 -11.29 -22.04
N ILE A 133 -13.08 -10.71 -22.03
CA ILE A 133 -12.51 -10.00 -23.18
C ILE A 133 -12.35 -10.94 -24.38
N LEU A 134 -11.89 -12.17 -24.14
CA LEU A 134 -11.69 -13.17 -25.18
C LEU A 134 -13.02 -13.55 -25.86
N VAL A 135 -14.04 -13.90 -25.07
CA VAL A 135 -15.38 -14.21 -25.58
C VAL A 135 -15.98 -13.02 -26.32
N PHE A 136 -15.84 -11.81 -25.77
CA PHE A 136 -16.34 -10.59 -26.40
C PHE A 136 -15.66 -10.30 -27.74
N THR A 137 -14.35 -10.55 -27.83
CA THR A 137 -13.58 -10.41 -29.08
C THR A 137 -14.11 -11.37 -30.15
N ILE A 138 -14.27 -12.65 -29.81
CA ILE A 138 -14.83 -13.64 -30.73
C ILE A 138 -16.23 -13.25 -31.19
N PHE A 139 -17.06 -12.76 -30.28
CA PHE A 139 -18.41 -12.31 -30.58
C PHE A 139 -18.43 -11.13 -31.56
N ILE A 140 -17.56 -10.13 -31.36
CA ILE A 140 -17.41 -8.99 -32.28
C ILE A 140 -16.94 -9.47 -33.65
N LEU A 141 -15.92 -10.33 -33.71
CA LEU A 141 -15.42 -10.86 -34.99
C LEU A 141 -16.53 -11.60 -35.74
N LYS A 142 -17.25 -12.52 -35.08
CA LYS A 142 -18.35 -13.27 -35.69
C LYS A 142 -19.42 -12.32 -36.25
N ARG A 143 -19.82 -11.31 -35.48
CA ARG A 143 -20.79 -10.31 -35.92
C ARG A 143 -20.28 -9.50 -37.11
N TYR A 144 -19.02 -9.09 -37.08
CA TYR A 144 -18.40 -8.34 -38.18
C TYR A 144 -18.39 -9.16 -39.47
N PHE A 145 -18.00 -10.44 -39.42
CA PHE A 145 -18.04 -11.32 -40.58
C PHE A 145 -19.45 -11.50 -41.13
N ILE A 146 -20.45 -11.78 -40.29
CA ILE A 146 -21.84 -11.96 -40.73
C ILE A 146 -22.38 -10.71 -41.46
N LEU A 147 -22.05 -9.53 -40.95
CA LEU A 147 -22.51 -8.26 -41.55
C LEU A 147 -21.71 -7.84 -42.78
N ASN A 148 -20.48 -8.33 -42.94
CA ASN A 148 -19.57 -7.95 -44.01
C ASN A 148 -19.37 -9.07 -45.06
N VAL A 149 -20.20 -10.11 -45.03
CA VAL A 149 -20.34 -11.01 -46.17
C VAL A 149 -21.10 -10.24 -47.24
N ASN A 150 -20.37 -9.65 -48.20
CA ASN A 150 -20.96 -9.42 -49.51
C ASN A 150 -21.35 -10.79 -50.03
N VAL A 151 -22.65 -11.03 -50.16
CA VAL A 151 -23.17 -12.16 -50.91
C VAL A 151 -22.63 -11.97 -52.32
N ILE A 152 -21.59 -12.73 -52.67
CA ILE A 152 -21.18 -12.86 -54.06
C ILE A 152 -22.29 -13.72 -54.66
N GLU A 153 -23.33 -13.07 -55.17
CA GLU A 153 -24.21 -13.68 -56.15
C GLU A 153 -23.30 -14.10 -57.31
N ILE A 154 -23.03 -15.40 -57.40
CA ILE A 154 -22.46 -15.98 -58.60
C ILE A 154 -23.61 -15.92 -59.61
N GLU A 155 -23.72 -14.79 -60.30
CA GLU A 155 -24.58 -14.68 -61.46
C GLU A 155 -24.04 -15.70 -62.48
N ASN A 156 -24.79 -16.77 -62.70
CA ASN A 156 -24.40 -17.86 -63.56
C ASN A 156 -24.24 -17.30 -64.99
N ILE A 157 -23.00 -17.13 -65.46
CA ILE A 157 -22.68 -16.67 -66.82
C ILE A 157 -22.96 -17.82 -67.80
N GLU A 158 -24.23 -18.21 -67.96
CA GLU A 158 -24.60 -19.32 -68.85
C GLU A 158 -25.61 -18.94 -69.94
N ASN A 159 -26.23 -17.74 -69.91
CA ASN A 159 -27.33 -17.44 -70.84
C ASN A 159 -27.14 -16.17 -71.71
N HIS A 160 -25.96 -15.93 -72.27
CA HIS A 160 -25.81 -14.92 -73.33
C HIS A 160 -24.93 -15.31 -74.52
N VAL A 161 -24.70 -16.61 -74.75
CA VAL A 161 -24.04 -17.12 -75.98
C VAL A 161 -24.98 -18.02 -76.78
N VAL A 162 -26.22 -17.61 -76.98
CA VAL A 162 -27.04 -18.10 -78.11
C VAL A 162 -27.94 -16.95 -78.56
N ASP A 163 -27.44 -16.14 -79.47
CA ASP A 163 -28.23 -15.56 -80.55
C ASP A 163 -27.24 -15.20 -81.67
N LYS A 164 -27.09 -16.14 -82.60
CA LYS A 164 -26.40 -15.97 -83.88
C LYS A 164 -27.33 -16.42 -84.98
#